data_AF-K2JV79-F1
#
_entry.id   AF-K2JV79-F1
#
_cell.length_a   1.000
_cell.length_b   1.000
_cell.length_c   1.000
_cell.angle_alpha   90.00
_cell.angle_beta   90.00
_cell.angle_gamma   90.00
#
_symmetry.space_group_name_H-M   'P 1'
#
loop_
_entity.id
_entity.type
_entity.pdbx_description
1 polymer ?
#
loop_
_entity_poly.entity_id
_entity_poly.type
_entity_poly.pdbx_seq_one_letter_code
_entity_poly.pdbx_strand_id
1 'polypeptide(L)'
;MKYLCQASQTNERFELLLQLTRINSDDVKDALRAHLVKGFNEKDAALLNGVPFSNFSRALTKLNHVAGVVESIKDIDWQRFKSDKR
;
A
#
# COMPACT_ATOMS: atom_id res chain seq x y z
N MET A 1 9.92 4.63 -7.01
CA MET A 1 8.65 5.11 -7.59
C MET A 1 7.58 5.10 -6.51
N LYS A 2 6.62 6.05 -6.54
CA LYS A 2 5.47 6.05 -5.61
C LYS A 2 4.28 5.39 -6.32
N TYR A 3 3.92 4.19 -5.87
CA TYR A 3 2.81 3.40 -6.44
C TYR A 3 1.51 3.59 -5.64
N LEU A 4 1.64 3.97 -4.37
CA LEU A 4 0.54 4.19 -3.46
C LEU A 4 0.42 5.69 -3.15
N CYS A 5 -0.74 6.24 -3.42
CA CYS A 5 -1.12 7.60 -3.02
C CYS A 5 -2.39 7.58 -2.15
N GLN A 6 -2.74 8.75 -1.62
CA GLN A 6 -3.91 8.97 -0.78
C GLN A 6 -5.19 8.42 -1.46
N ALA A 7 -6.01 7.69 -0.70
CA ALA A 7 -7.27 7.10 -1.19
C ALA A 7 -7.14 6.26 -2.48
N SER A 8 -5.96 5.69 -2.77
CA SER A 8 -5.73 4.92 -3.99
C SER A 8 -6.09 3.44 -3.91
N GLN A 9 -6.37 2.92 -2.72
CA GLN A 9 -6.60 1.49 -2.49
C GLN A 9 -8.01 1.24 -1.94
N THR A 10 -8.61 0.10 -2.31
CA THR A 10 -9.74 -0.46 -1.58
C THR A 10 -9.26 -1.18 -0.31
N ASN A 11 -10.17 -1.51 0.61
CA ASN A 11 -9.82 -2.30 1.79
C ASN A 11 -9.23 -3.66 1.39
N GLU A 12 -9.85 -4.37 0.45
CA GLU A 12 -9.41 -5.71 0.04
C GLU A 12 -8.00 -5.69 -0.54
N ARG A 13 -7.72 -4.72 -1.43
CA ARG A 13 -6.41 -4.58 -2.04
C ARG A 13 -5.34 -4.16 -1.02
N PHE A 14 -5.70 -3.29 -0.09
CA PHE A 14 -4.82 -2.90 1.01
C PHE A 14 -4.44 -4.09 1.90
N GLU A 15 -5.40 -4.94 2.28
CA GLU A 15 -5.12 -6.14 3.08
C GLU A 15 -4.19 -7.12 2.35
N LEU A 16 -4.41 -7.34 1.05
CA LEU A 16 -3.52 -8.20 0.25
C LEU A 16 -2.09 -7.65 0.19
N LEU A 17 -1.92 -6.34 0.04
CA LEU A 17 -0.60 -5.70 0.07
C LEU A 17 0.05 -5.85 1.46
N LEU A 18 -0.71 -5.70 2.54
CA LEU A 18 -0.21 -5.88 3.90
C LEU A 18 0.30 -7.29 4.16
N GLN A 19 -0.39 -8.33 3.67
CA GLN A 19 0.01 -9.74 3.83
C GLN A 19 1.39 -10.05 3.23
N LEU A 20 1.81 -9.28 2.23
CA LEU A 20 3.12 -9.39 1.59
C LEU A 20 4.23 -8.64 2.35
N THR A 21 3.91 -8.04 3.50
CA THR A 21 4.85 -7.29 4.33
C THR A 21 5.02 -7.92 5.71
N ARG A 22 6.04 -7.49 6.45
CA ARG A 22 6.22 -7.81 7.88
C ARG A 22 5.76 -6.66 8.80
N ILE A 23 4.73 -5.92 8.41
CA ILE A 23 4.17 -4.83 9.22
C ILE A 23 3.18 -5.44 10.20
N ASN A 24 3.59 -5.61 11.45
CA ASN A 24 2.80 -6.34 12.45
C ASN A 24 2.05 -5.42 13.44
N SER A 25 2.49 -4.17 13.63
CA SER A 25 1.84 -3.22 14.53
C SER A 25 0.48 -2.80 13.97
N ASP A 26 -0.58 -2.99 14.77
CA ASP A 26 -1.95 -2.67 14.36
C ASP A 26 -2.16 -1.16 14.21
N ASP A 27 -1.63 -0.34 15.12
CA ASP A 27 -1.66 1.14 15.00
C ASP A 27 -1.04 1.62 13.67
N VAL A 28 0.08 1.00 13.26
CA VAL A 28 0.74 1.33 11.99
C VAL A 28 -0.11 0.89 10.80
N LYS A 29 -0.77 -0.28 10.86
CA LYS A 29 -1.69 -0.73 9.81
C LYS A 29 -2.89 0.21 9.70
N ASP A 30 -3.45 0.63 10.84
CA ASP A 30 -4.59 1.55 10.88
C ASP A 30 -4.23 2.95 10.36
N ALA A 31 -3.02 3.45 10.68
CA ALA A 31 -2.50 4.67 10.09
C ALA A 31 -2.35 4.56 8.57
N LEU A 32 -1.80 3.45 8.07
CA LEU A 32 -1.70 3.21 6.62
C LEU A 32 -3.09 3.10 5.95
N ARG A 33 -4.05 2.42 6.59
CA ARG A 33 -5.43 2.31 6.10
C ARG A 33 -6.12 3.67 6.07
N ALA A 34 -5.90 4.51 7.08
CA ALA A 34 -6.41 5.88 7.11
C ALA A 34 -5.90 6.70 5.94
N HIS A 35 -4.62 6.60 5.60
CA HIS A 35 -4.06 7.31 4.45
C HIS A 35 -4.51 6.74 3.10
N LEU A 36 -4.35 5.43 2.91
CA LEU A 36 -4.43 4.77 1.60
C LEU A 36 -5.85 4.39 1.19
N VAL A 37 -6.75 4.19 2.16
CA VAL A 37 -8.15 3.83 1.91
C VAL A 37 -9.09 4.99 2.26
N LYS A 38 -8.97 5.54 3.48
CA LYS A 38 -9.89 6.60 3.95
C LYS A 38 -9.54 7.99 3.43
N GLY A 39 -8.34 8.17 2.87
CA GLY A 39 -7.94 9.43 2.25
C GLY A 39 -7.51 10.52 3.22
N PHE A 40 -7.00 10.20 4.41
CA PHE A 40 -6.31 11.20 5.23
C PHE A 40 -4.94 11.54 4.61
N ASN A 41 -4.40 12.74 4.85
CA ASN A 41 -3.01 12.99 4.47
C ASN A 41 -2.05 12.20 5.40
N GLU A 42 -0.79 12.06 5.00
CA GLU A 42 0.19 11.21 5.70
C GLU A 42 0.42 11.62 7.17
N LYS A 43 0.44 12.93 7.46
CA LYS A 43 0.68 13.44 8.82
C LYS A 43 -0.53 13.23 9.72
N ASP A 44 -1.72 13.55 9.23
CA ASP A 44 -2.97 13.38 9.97
C ASP A 44 -3.25 11.90 10.23
N ALA A 45 -3.01 11.03 9.24
CA ALA A 45 -3.15 9.60 9.39
C ALA A 45 -2.24 9.03 10.50
N ALA A 46 -0.98 9.47 10.55
CA ALA A 46 -0.06 9.07 11.62
C ALA A 46 -0.51 9.62 12.99
N LEU A 47 -0.87 10.90 13.05
CA LEU A 47 -1.29 11.58 14.28
C LEU A 47 -2.56 10.97 14.88
N LEU A 48 -3.59 10.75 14.07
CA LEU A 48 -4.89 10.20 14.50
C LEU A 48 -4.77 8.79 15.10
N ASN A 49 -3.74 8.04 14.71
CA ASN A 49 -3.50 6.68 15.20
C ASN A 49 -2.35 6.63 16.23
N GLY A 50 -1.86 7.77 16.72
CA GLY A 50 -0.80 7.81 17.74
C GLY A 50 0.55 7.28 17.26
N VAL A 51 0.79 7.21 15.95
CA VAL A 51 2.00 6.64 15.36
C VAL A 51 3.03 7.75 15.11
N PRO A 52 4.30 7.60 15.56
CA PRO A 52 5.36 8.51 15.15
C PRO A 52 5.49 8.55 13.63
N PHE A 53 5.56 9.76 13.05
CA PHE A 53 5.57 9.92 11.59
C PHE A 53 6.71 9.15 10.89
N SER A 54 7.85 8.99 11.55
CA SER A 54 8.96 8.17 11.05
C SER A 54 8.60 6.68 10.89
N ASN A 55 7.83 6.12 11.84
CA ASN A 55 7.35 4.74 11.76
C ASN A 55 6.34 4.58 10.63
N PHE A 56 5.39 5.52 10.50
CA PHE A 56 4.45 5.58 9.39
C PHE A 56 5.19 5.64 8.04
N SER A 57 6.12 6.59 7.89
CA SER A 57 6.88 6.79 6.66
C SER A 57 7.68 5.55 6.27
N ARG A 58 8.32 4.88 7.23
CA ARG A 58 9.04 3.62 6.99
C ARG A 58 8.09 2.50 6.55
N ALA A 59 6.92 2.41 7.16
CA ALA A 59 5.92 1.40 6.81
C ALA A 59 5.31 1.65 5.42
N LEU A 60 4.97 2.91 5.10
CA LEU A 60 4.47 3.32 3.79
C LEU A 60 5.50 3.07 2.69
N THR A 61 6.79 3.28 2.98
CA THR A 61 7.88 2.97 2.05
C THR A 61 7.94 1.46 1.75
N LYS A 62 7.86 0.60 2.77
CA LYS A 62 7.83 -0.86 2.60
C LYS A 62 6.63 -1.32 1.77
N LEU A 63 5.45 -0.77 2.07
CA LEU A 63 4.23 -1.12 1.35
C LEU A 63 4.29 -0.65 -0.12
N ASN A 64 4.85 0.53 -0.39
CA ASN A 64 5.09 1.02 -1.75
C ASN A 64 6.04 0.11 -2.54
N HIS A 65 7.10 -0.41 -1.90
CA HIS A 65 8.00 -1.36 -2.56
C HIS A 65 7.26 -2.61 -3.03
N VAL A 66 6.45 -3.20 -2.14
CA VAL A 66 5.62 -4.38 -2.46
C VAL A 66 4.59 -4.07 -3.54
N ALA A 67 3.95 -2.89 -3.49
CA ALA A 67 3.05 -2.46 -4.56
C ALA A 67 3.77 -2.40 -5.91
N GLY A 68 5.01 -1.91 -5.95
CA GLY A 68 5.83 -1.93 -7.17
C GLY A 68 6.06 -3.34 -7.72
N VAL A 69 6.37 -4.31 -6.86
CA VAL A 69 6.50 -5.72 -7.26
C VAL A 69 5.20 -6.26 -7.85
N VAL A 70 4.06 -5.96 -7.21
CA VAL A 70 2.74 -6.37 -7.71
C VAL A 70 2.44 -5.76 -9.07
N GLU A 71 2.76 -4.48 -9.31
CA GLU A 71 2.59 -3.88 -10.63
C GLU A 71 3.48 -4.53 -11.69
N SER A 72 4.73 -4.87 -11.36
CA SER A 72 5.60 -5.61 -12.29
C SER A 72 5.05 -7.00 -12.64
N ILE A 73 4.44 -7.72 -11.69
CA ILE A 73 3.78 -9.01 -11.95
C ILE A 73 2.60 -8.81 -12.91
N LYS A 74 1.75 -7.81 -12.66
CA LYS A 74 0.61 -7.50 -13.54
C LYS A 74 1.05 -7.16 -14.96
N ASP A 75 2.15 -6.44 -15.12
CA ASP A 75 2.68 -6.11 -16.45
C ASP A 75 3.04 -7.39 -17.23
N ILE A 76 3.66 -8.38 -16.57
CA ILE A 76 3.96 -9.69 -17.16
C ILE A 76 2.66 -10.44 -17.52
N ASP A 77 1.72 -10.52 -16.59
CA ASP A 77 0.44 -11.22 -16.79
C ASP A 77 -0.36 -10.59 -17.93
N TRP A 78 -0.35 -9.26 -18.02
CA TRP A 78 -1.04 -8.52 -19.06
C TRP A 78 -0.43 -8.74 -20.44
N GLN A 79 0.90 -8.79 -20.53
CA GLN A 79 1.59 -9.13 -21.79
C GLN A 79 1.22 -10.54 -22.27
N ARG A 80 1.19 -11.52 -21.36
CA ARG A 80 0.76 -12.89 -21.67
C ARG A 80 -0.70 -12.96 -22.12
N PHE A 81 -1.60 -12.29 -21.42
CA PHE A 81 -3.02 -12.27 -21.81
C PHE A 81 -3.25 -11.68 -23.21
N LYS A 82 -2.46 -10.67 -23.58
CA LYS A 82 -2.50 -10.09 -24.94
C LYS A 82 -1.96 -11.02 -26.01
N SER A 83 -0.93 -11.82 -25.72
CA SER A 83 -0.38 -12.77 -26.69
C SER A 83 -1.29 -13.96 -26.95
N ASP A 84 -2.07 -14.39 -25.96
CA ASP A 84 -2.96 -15.55 -26.04
C ASP A 84 -4.29 -15.27 -26.79
N LYS A 85 -4.64 -14.00 -27.03
CA LYS A 85 -5.82 -13.60 -27.82
C LYS A 85 -5.60 -13.64 -29.35
N ARG A 86 -4.71 -14.51 -29.83
CA ARG A 86 -4.51 -14.78 -31.27
C ARG A 86 -5.36 -15.94 -31.75
#